data_AF-A0A929CBJ9-F1
#
_entry.id   AF-A0A929CBJ9-F1
#
_cell.length_a   1.000
_cell.length_b   1.000
_cell.length_c   1.000
_cell.angle_alpha   90.00
_cell.angle_beta   90.00
_cell.angle_gamma   90.00
#
_symmetry.space_group_name_H-M   'P 1'
#
loop_
_entity.id
_entity.type
_entity.pdbx_description
1 polymer ?
#
loop_
_entity_poly.entity_id
_entity_poly.type
_entity_poly.pdbx_seq_one_letter_code
_entity_poly.pdbx_strand_id
1 'polypeptide(L)'
;MRLDLSNIRQILVRHWRLISFILGLIVVFWLLYAFRGVIIPFVLGLVLVYLLLPVILWIERKLPYRDKWRQTKRVLLIILAFIVLLGVVGFFSYFLVITVIDAFMVLIENAPQYISQSLLTLQEWAEGIRQQLPPEMSQQMDELILEAGAALGNFIRDTFAKGITFIPSTFSLLLGFAALPIFLFYILKDSEKLSKSFYAALSPWVAEHTKNIVSIIDRVLG
;
A
#
# COMPACT_ATOMS: atom_id res chain seq x y z
N MET A 1 -20.80 -47.20 10.78
CA MET A 1 -20.81 -46.53 9.46
C MET A 1 -19.38 -46.58 8.90
N ARG A 2 -18.99 -47.66 8.21
CA ARG A 2 -17.64 -47.83 7.66
C ARG A 2 -17.58 -47.03 6.36
N LEU A 3 -16.90 -45.88 6.38
CA LEU A 3 -16.63 -45.12 5.16
C LEU A 3 -15.85 -46.02 4.20
N ASP A 4 -16.44 -46.31 3.05
CA ASP A 4 -15.91 -47.21 2.05
C ASP A 4 -14.70 -46.57 1.34
N LEU A 5 -13.51 -46.82 1.90
CA LEU A 5 -12.22 -46.31 1.42
C LEU A 5 -11.91 -46.73 -0.04
N SER A 6 -12.59 -47.76 -0.56
CA SER A 6 -12.41 -48.24 -1.93
C SER A 6 -13.05 -47.31 -2.97
N ASN A 7 -14.23 -46.75 -2.68
CA ASN A 7 -14.92 -45.78 -3.52
C ASN A 7 -14.16 -44.44 -3.58
N ILE A 8 -13.56 -44.01 -2.47
CA ILE A 8 -12.74 -42.80 -2.43
C ILE A 8 -11.51 -42.95 -3.35
N ARG A 9 -10.84 -44.11 -3.32
CA ARG A 9 -9.69 -44.38 -4.21
C ARG A 9 -10.07 -44.37 -5.70
N GLN A 10 -11.19 -44.95 -6.09
CA GLN A 10 -11.63 -44.95 -7.49
C GLN A 10 -11.98 -43.54 -8.00
N ILE A 11 -12.63 -42.72 -7.18
CA ILE A 11 -12.93 -41.32 -7.51
C ILE A 11 -11.64 -40.50 -7.60
N LEU A 12 -10.67 -40.76 -6.71
CA LEU A 12 -9.37 -40.07 -6.67
C LEU A 12 -8.54 -40.31 -7.94
N VAL A 13 -8.47 -41.56 -8.41
CA VAL A 13 -7.67 -41.92 -9.59
C VAL A 13 -8.35 -41.43 -10.87
N ARG A 14 -9.68 -41.47 -10.95
CA ARG A 14 -10.46 -41.02 -12.12
C ARG A 14 -10.46 -39.50 -12.29
N HIS A 15 -10.38 -38.73 -11.20
CA HIS A 15 -10.38 -37.27 -11.21
C HIS A 15 -9.08 -36.66 -10.68
N TRP A 16 -7.96 -37.41 -10.72
CA TRP A 16 -6.67 -36.97 -10.17
C TRP A 16 -6.27 -35.58 -10.69
N ARG A 17 -6.49 -35.31 -11.98
CA ARG A 17 -6.21 -34.01 -12.61
C ARG A 17 -7.02 -32.86 -11.98
N LEU A 18 -8.27 -33.10 -11.62
CA LEU A 18 -9.14 -32.10 -10.98
C LEU A 18 -8.78 -31.92 -9.51
N ILE A 19 -8.40 -33.00 -8.82
CA ILE A 19 -7.95 -32.94 -7.42
C ILE A 19 -6.63 -32.17 -7.34
N SER A 20 -5.67 -32.41 -8.24
CA SER A 20 -4.45 -31.62 -8.30
C SER A 20 -4.71 -30.16 -8.64
N PHE A 21 -5.71 -29.86 -9.49
CA PHE A 21 -6.10 -28.50 -9.83
C PHE A 21 -6.71 -27.77 -8.63
N ILE A 22 -7.66 -28.40 -7.93
CA ILE A 22 -8.30 -27.85 -6.73
C ILE A 22 -7.28 -27.66 -5.60
N LEU A 23 -6.40 -28.63 -5.38
CA LEU A 23 -5.33 -28.54 -4.38
C LEU A 23 -4.38 -27.39 -4.71
N GLY A 24 -3.97 -27.25 -5.98
CA GLY A 24 -3.16 -26.13 -6.44
C GLY A 24 -3.85 -24.78 -6.21
N LEU A 25 -5.15 -24.71 -6.49
CA LEU A 25 -5.95 -23.51 -6.29
C LEU A 25 -6.06 -23.13 -4.80
N ILE A 26 -6.27 -24.10 -3.91
CA ILE A 26 -6.25 -23.90 -2.45
C ILE A 26 -4.89 -23.38 -1.99
N VAL A 27 -3.78 -23.95 -2.47
CA VAL A 27 -2.42 -23.50 -2.13
C VAL A 27 -2.19 -22.06 -2.60
N VAL A 28 -2.63 -21.71 -3.80
CA VAL A 28 -2.55 -20.33 -4.33
C VAL A 28 -3.36 -19.37 -3.47
N PHE A 29 -4.62 -19.69 -3.15
CA PHE A 29 -5.46 -18.83 -2.29
C PHE A 29 -4.89 -18.69 -0.88
N TRP A 30 -4.35 -19.77 -0.31
CA TRP A 30 -3.69 -19.75 1.00
C TRP A 30 -2.43 -18.88 0.99
N LEU A 31 -1.60 -18.99 -0.06
CA LEU A 31 -0.45 -18.11 -0.28
C LEU A 31 -0.88 -16.65 -0.43
N LEU A 32 -1.90 -16.35 -1.22
CA LEU A 32 -2.41 -14.98 -1.39
C LEU A 32 -2.90 -14.40 -0.06
N TYR A 33 -3.57 -15.20 0.76
CA TYR A 33 -4.00 -14.78 2.08
C TYR A 33 -2.81 -14.52 3.03
N ALA A 34 -1.83 -15.43 3.05
CA ALA A 34 -0.62 -15.30 3.87
C ALA A 34 0.24 -14.10 3.46
N PHE A 35 0.36 -13.83 2.16
CA PHE A 35 1.18 -12.76 1.60
C PHE A 35 0.43 -11.45 1.36
N ARG A 36 -0.83 -11.31 1.81
CA ARG A 36 -1.65 -10.12 1.55
C ARG A 36 -0.96 -8.79 1.88
N GLY A 37 -0.14 -8.75 2.94
CA GLY A 37 0.62 -7.55 3.33
C GLY A 37 1.79 -7.21 2.40
N VAL A 38 2.27 -8.19 1.63
CA VAL A 38 3.39 -8.07 0.69
C VAL A 38 2.89 -7.92 -0.76
N ILE A 39 1.65 -8.29 -1.06
CA ILE A 39 1.05 -8.15 -2.40
C ILE A 39 1.08 -6.68 -2.86
N ILE A 40 0.69 -5.75 -1.99
CA ILE A 40 0.65 -4.31 -2.32
C ILE A 40 2.01 -3.79 -2.80
N PRO A 41 3.12 -3.92 -2.04
CA PRO A 41 4.43 -3.46 -2.51
C PRO A 41 4.91 -4.19 -3.78
N PHE A 42 4.52 -5.45 -3.98
CA PHE A 42 4.83 -6.17 -5.23
C PHE A 42 4.10 -5.60 -6.44
N VAL A 43 2.81 -5.35 -6.33
CA VAL A 43 2.00 -4.74 -7.39
C VAL A 43 2.52 -3.34 -7.70
N LEU A 44 2.84 -2.55 -6.69
CA LEU A 44 3.50 -1.25 -6.86
C LEU A 44 4.84 -1.40 -7.59
N GLY A 45 5.65 -2.40 -7.22
CA GLY A 45 6.88 -2.73 -7.93
C GLY A 45 6.65 -3.00 -9.42
N LEU A 46 5.64 -3.79 -9.78
CA LEU A 46 5.30 -4.04 -11.18
C LEU A 46 4.90 -2.77 -11.93
N VAL A 47 4.08 -1.92 -11.31
CA VAL A 47 3.71 -0.60 -11.87
C VAL A 47 4.95 0.27 -12.07
N LEU A 48 5.86 0.30 -11.09
CA LEU A 48 7.11 1.06 -11.19
C LEU A 48 8.04 0.51 -12.28
N VAL A 49 8.18 -0.82 -12.42
CA VAL A 49 8.91 -1.41 -13.56
C VAL A 49 8.32 -0.90 -14.86
N TYR A 50 7.00 -0.98 -14.97
CA TYR A 50 6.29 -0.61 -16.19
C TYR A 50 6.48 0.87 -16.55
N LEU A 51 6.57 1.77 -15.55
CA LEU A 51 6.86 3.18 -15.75
C LEU A 51 8.35 3.47 -16.03
N LEU A 52 9.27 2.77 -15.38
CA LEU A 52 10.71 3.00 -15.50
C LEU A 52 11.30 2.41 -16.78
N LEU A 53 10.79 1.28 -17.24
CA LEU A 53 11.28 0.58 -18.42
C LEU A 53 11.27 1.44 -19.69
N PRO A 54 10.18 2.15 -20.07
CA PRO A 54 10.20 3.04 -21.24
C PRO A 54 11.18 4.20 -21.07
N VAL A 55 11.29 4.77 -19.85
CA VAL A 55 12.25 5.85 -19.55
C VAL A 55 13.69 5.36 -19.74
N ILE A 56 14.03 4.19 -19.19
CA ILE A 56 15.37 3.59 -19.31
C ILE A 56 15.67 3.29 -20.78
N LEU A 57 14.73 2.70 -21.54
CA LEU A 57 14.92 2.41 -22.96
C LEU A 57 15.07 3.69 -23.80
N TRP A 58 14.31 4.74 -23.49
CA TRP A 58 14.41 6.03 -24.18
C TRP A 58 15.78 6.69 -23.98
N ILE A 59 16.29 6.64 -22.74
CA ILE A 59 17.64 7.13 -22.42
C ILE A 59 18.71 6.25 -23.07
N GLU A 60 18.54 4.92 -23.06
CA GLU A 60 19.48 3.98 -23.67
C GLU A 60 19.62 4.24 -25.18
N ARG A 61 18.50 4.48 -25.89
CA ARG A 61 18.48 4.83 -27.33
C ARG A 61 19.22 6.12 -27.65
N LYS A 62 19.29 7.08 -26.71
CA LYS A 62 20.01 8.36 -26.90
C LYS A 62 21.51 8.26 -26.66
N LEU A 63 22.02 7.21 -26.01
CA LEU A 63 23.46 7.06 -25.79
C LEU A 63 24.16 6.41 -26.99
N PRO A 64 25.30 6.94 -27.47
CA PRO A 64 26.08 6.32 -28.54
C PRO A 64 26.64 4.97 -28.09
N TYR A 65 26.21 3.90 -28.76
CA TYR A 65 26.59 2.52 -28.47
C TYR A 65 28.06 2.26 -28.81
N ARG A 66 28.82 1.82 -27.81
CA ARG A 66 30.06 1.05 -28.03
C ARG A 66 29.86 -0.33 -27.41
N ASP A 67 29.88 -1.34 -28.26
CA ASP A 67 29.38 -2.69 -28.03
C ASP A 67 29.98 -3.39 -26.80
N LYS A 68 31.22 -3.03 -26.43
CA LYS A 68 31.96 -3.67 -25.33
C LYS A 68 31.44 -3.39 -23.90
N TRP A 69 30.56 -2.39 -23.69
CA TRP A 69 30.12 -1.97 -22.34
C TRP A 69 28.60 -1.91 -22.16
N ARG A 70 27.84 -2.59 -23.03
CA ARG A 70 26.37 -2.48 -23.06
C ARG A 70 25.72 -2.86 -21.72
N GLN A 71 26.15 -3.96 -21.09
CA GLN A 71 25.60 -4.41 -19.81
C GLN A 71 25.92 -3.45 -18.66
N THR A 72 27.16 -2.96 -18.57
CA THR A 72 27.59 -2.02 -17.52
C THR A 72 26.85 -0.69 -17.62
N LYS A 73 26.67 -0.15 -18.84
CA LYS A 73 25.89 1.09 -19.05
C LYS A 73 24.41 0.93 -18.69
N ARG A 74 23.80 -0.22 -19.01
CA ARG A 74 22.41 -0.52 -18.64
C ARG A 74 22.24 -0.58 -17.12
N VAL A 75 23.15 -1.24 -16.41
CA VAL A 75 23.16 -1.28 -14.93
C VAL A 75 23.30 0.14 -14.36
N LEU A 76 24.20 0.95 -14.91
CA LEU A 76 24.40 2.34 -14.45
C LEU A 76 23.15 3.20 -14.67
N LEU A 77 22.47 3.05 -15.81
CA LEU A 77 21.21 3.73 -16.10
C LEU A 77 20.08 3.32 -15.15
N ILE A 78 19.97 2.03 -14.83
CA ILE A 78 18.99 1.53 -13.86
C ILE A 78 19.27 2.14 -12.47
N ILE A 79 20.53 2.15 -12.04
CA ILE A 79 20.93 2.75 -10.75
C ILE A 79 20.61 4.25 -10.74
N LEU A 80 20.93 4.98 -11.81
CA LEU A 80 20.63 6.41 -11.93
C LEU A 80 19.12 6.67 -11.88
N ALA A 81 18.32 5.91 -12.63
CA ALA A 81 16.87 6.02 -12.61
C ALA A 81 16.30 5.74 -11.22
N PHE A 82 16.88 4.79 -10.49
CA PHE A 82 16.49 4.48 -9.12
C PHE A 82 16.85 5.60 -8.13
N ILE A 83 18.04 6.20 -8.25
CA ILE A 83 18.45 7.35 -7.45
C ILE A 83 17.51 8.54 -7.68
N VAL A 84 17.17 8.82 -8.95
CA VAL A 84 16.22 9.90 -9.29
C VAL A 84 14.84 9.61 -8.73
N LEU A 85 14.32 8.39 -8.90
CA LEU A 85 13.03 7.99 -8.37
C LEU A 85 12.98 8.13 -6.84
N LEU A 86 13.96 7.57 -6.13
CA LEU A 86 14.05 7.68 -4.67
C LEU A 86 14.23 9.12 -4.22
N GLY A 87 14.99 9.92 -4.96
CA GLY A 87 15.15 11.35 -4.68
C GLY A 87 13.83 12.10 -4.80
N VAL A 88 13.06 11.86 -5.86
CA VAL A 88 11.73 12.48 -6.06
C VAL A 88 10.77 12.02 -4.99
N VAL A 89 10.60 10.70 -4.80
CA VAL A 89 9.67 10.15 -3.80
C VAL A 89 10.06 10.59 -2.40
N GLY A 90 11.35 10.55 -2.07
CA GLY A 90 11.88 11.00 -0.79
C GLY A 90 11.64 12.48 -0.55
N PHE A 91 11.87 13.34 -1.55
CA PHE A 91 11.61 14.77 -1.47
C PHE A 91 10.12 15.09 -1.26
N PHE A 92 9.24 14.49 -2.06
CA PHE A 92 7.79 14.66 -1.91
C PHE A 92 7.29 14.12 -0.57
N SER A 93 7.76 12.93 -0.16
CA SER A 93 7.41 12.34 1.13
C SER A 93 7.89 13.20 2.29
N TYR A 94 9.11 13.73 2.23
CA TYR A 94 9.66 14.62 3.26
C TYR A 94 8.80 15.87 3.40
N PHE A 95 8.47 16.52 2.28
CA PHE A 95 7.64 17.73 2.27
C PHE A 95 6.23 17.46 2.84
N LEU A 96 5.59 16.37 2.41
CA LEU A 96 4.28 15.97 2.93
C LEU A 96 4.33 15.67 4.42
N VAL A 97 5.29 14.87 4.89
CA VAL A 97 5.42 14.49 6.29
C VAL A 97 5.61 15.72 7.17
N ILE A 98 6.52 16.63 6.80
CA ILE A 98 6.74 17.86 7.58
C ILE A 98 5.50 18.74 7.58
N THR A 99 4.89 18.99 6.42
CA THR A 99 3.69 19.83 6.34
C THR A 99 2.54 19.28 7.18
N VAL A 100 2.36 17.95 7.15
CA VAL A 100 1.35 17.28 7.98
C VAL A 100 1.71 17.41 9.46
N ILE A 101 2.95 17.12 9.85
CA ILE A 101 3.39 17.27 11.25
C ILE A 101 3.18 18.70 11.73
N ASP A 102 3.58 19.72 10.96
CA ASP A 102 3.41 21.13 11.31
C ASP A 102 1.92 21.47 11.48
N ALA A 103 1.06 21.02 10.57
CA ALA A 103 -0.39 21.22 10.67
C ALA A 103 -0.97 20.55 11.93
N PHE A 104 -0.52 19.33 12.25
CA PHE A 104 -0.92 18.63 13.47
C PHE A 104 -0.38 19.32 14.73
N MET A 105 0.85 19.82 14.72
CA MET A 105 1.45 20.55 15.83
C MET A 105 0.70 21.84 16.12
N VAL A 106 0.40 22.63 15.08
CA VAL A 106 -0.43 23.85 15.23
C VAL A 106 -1.81 23.50 15.77
N LEU A 107 -2.43 22.41 15.30
CA LEU A 107 -3.72 21.98 15.82
C LEU A 107 -3.63 21.59 17.31
N ILE A 108 -2.59 20.88 17.73
CA ILE A 108 -2.40 20.45 19.12
C ILE A 108 -2.08 21.62 20.04
N GLU A 109 -1.18 22.52 19.63
CA GLU A 109 -0.80 23.69 20.43
C GLU A 109 -1.99 24.63 20.66
N ASN A 110 -2.83 24.78 19.63
CA ASN A 110 -4.00 25.66 19.71
C ASN A 110 -5.28 24.91 20.14
N ALA A 111 -5.29 23.58 20.21
CA ALA A 111 -6.46 22.79 20.60
C ALA A 111 -7.00 23.18 21.99
N PRO A 112 -6.19 23.33 23.06
CA PRO A 112 -6.69 23.79 24.35
C PRO A 112 -7.38 25.16 24.27
N GLN A 113 -6.86 26.07 23.44
CA GLN A 113 -7.44 27.39 23.22
C GLN A 113 -8.78 27.29 22.47
N TYR A 114 -8.85 26.51 21.39
CA TYR A 114 -10.10 26.33 20.64
C TYR A 114 -11.17 25.62 21.47
N ILE A 115 -10.78 24.63 22.28
CA ILE A 115 -11.69 23.91 23.18
C ILE A 115 -12.18 24.83 24.30
N SER A 116 -11.28 25.56 24.96
CA SER A 116 -11.67 26.49 26.03
C SER A 116 -12.58 27.60 25.53
N GLN A 117 -12.29 28.20 24.38
CA GLN A 117 -13.17 29.19 23.74
C GLN A 117 -14.54 28.59 23.41
N SER A 118 -14.58 27.38 22.85
CA SER A 118 -15.84 26.70 22.53
C SER A 118 -16.65 26.38 23.79
N LEU A 119 -15.99 25.93 24.87
CA LEU A 119 -16.64 25.67 26.15
C LEU A 119 -17.18 26.96 26.79
N LEU A 120 -16.45 28.07 26.69
CA LEU A 120 -16.92 29.37 27.17
C LEU A 120 -18.15 29.84 26.39
N THR A 121 -18.15 29.75 25.06
CA THR A 121 -19.32 30.11 24.25
C THR A 121 -20.51 29.20 24.56
N LEU A 122 -20.28 27.90 24.78
CA LEU A 122 -21.33 26.97 25.20
C LEU A 122 -21.87 27.29 26.59
N GLN A 123 -21.01 27.71 27.53
CA GLN A 123 -21.42 28.14 28.86
C GLN A 123 -22.26 29.42 28.80
N GLU A 124 -21.86 30.42 28.01
CA GLU A 124 -22.65 31.64 27.78
C GLU A 124 -24.03 31.33 27.16
N TRP A 125 -24.06 30.40 26.19
CA TRP A 125 -25.32 29.94 25.59
C TRP A 125 -26.19 29.19 26.61
N ALA A 126 -25.58 28.34 27.43
CA ALA A 126 -26.24 27.60 28.50
C ALA A 126 -26.78 28.53 29.59
N GLU A 127 -26.08 29.61 29.93
CA GLU A 127 -26.55 30.65 30.86
C GLU A 127 -27.78 31.38 30.33
N GLY A 128 -27.82 31.70 29.03
CA GLY A 128 -28.99 32.30 28.38
C GLY A 128 -30.23 31.41 28.41
N ILE A 129 -30.03 30.08 28.32
CA ILE A 129 -31.10 29.08 28.42
C ILE A 129 -31.47 28.80 29.88
N ARG A 130 -30.51 28.84 30.81
CA ARG A 130 -30.72 28.69 32.27
C ARG A 130 -31.71 29.70 32.84
N GLN A 131 -31.71 30.94 32.36
CA GLN A 131 -32.65 31.97 32.81
C GLN A 131 -34.12 31.62 32.50
N GLN A 132 -34.37 30.63 31.62
CA GLN A 132 -35.68 30.20 31.19
C GLN A 132 -36.03 28.77 31.68
N LEU A 133 -35.12 28.10 32.39
CA LEU A 133 -35.27 26.70 32.81
C LEU A 133 -35.45 26.54 34.33
N PRO A 134 -36.24 25.53 34.79
CA PRO A 134 -36.33 25.15 36.19
C PRO A 134 -34.97 24.69 36.76
N PRO A 135 -34.68 24.94 38.05
CA PRO A 135 -33.37 24.67 38.67
C PRO A 135 -32.91 23.21 38.59
N GLU A 136 -33.83 22.26 38.47
CA GLU A 136 -33.54 20.81 38.36
C GLU A 136 -32.94 20.44 36.99
N MET A 137 -33.33 21.12 35.90
CA MET A 137 -32.75 20.90 34.56
C MET A 137 -31.37 21.56 34.41
N SER A 138 -31.10 22.61 35.19
CA SER A 138 -29.84 23.34 35.17
C SER A 138 -28.65 22.55 35.71
N GLN A 139 -28.88 21.57 36.60
CA GLN A 139 -27.82 20.70 37.13
C GLN A 139 -27.43 19.59 36.15
N GLN A 140 -28.41 18.97 35.49
CA GLN A 140 -28.16 17.94 34.47
C GLN A 140 -27.38 18.49 33.26
N MET A 141 -27.64 19.75 32.90
CA MET A 141 -26.93 20.43 31.82
C MET A 141 -25.44 20.64 32.13
N ASP A 142 -25.11 21.02 33.38
CA ASP A 142 -23.73 21.23 33.82
C ASP A 142 -22.94 19.91 33.81
N GLU A 143 -23.56 18.82 34.29
CA GLU A 143 -22.95 17.48 34.26
C GLU A 143 -22.68 17.03 32.82
N LEU A 144 -23.62 17.23 31.90
CA LEU A 144 -23.46 16.93 30.48
C LEU A 144 -22.31 17.69 29.83
N ILE A 145 -22.14 18.98 30.15
CA ILE A 145 -21.05 19.81 29.62
C ILE A 145 -19.69 19.34 30.17
N LEU A 146 -19.62 18.99 31.46
CA LEU A 146 -18.40 18.46 32.08
C LEU A 146 -18.01 17.10 31.52
N GLU A 147 -18.98 16.20 31.35
CA GLU A 147 -18.77 14.87 30.78
C GLU A 147 -18.31 14.96 29.32
N ALA A 148 -18.94 15.84 28.52
CA ALA A 148 -18.51 16.11 27.14
C ALA A 148 -17.08 16.65 27.07
N GLY A 149 -16.71 17.58 27.96
CA GLY A 149 -15.35 18.11 28.05
C GLY A 149 -14.32 17.02 28.41
N ALA A 150 -14.65 16.15 29.37
CA ALA A 150 -13.79 15.04 29.78
C ALA A 150 -13.64 13.99 28.67
N ALA A 151 -14.73 13.65 27.97
CA ALA A 151 -14.71 12.72 26.84
C ALA A 151 -13.83 13.24 25.68
N LEU A 152 -13.94 14.53 25.36
CA LEU A 152 -13.09 15.17 24.34
C LEU A 152 -11.61 15.16 24.75
N GLY A 153 -11.30 15.51 26.01
CA GLY A 153 -9.93 15.48 26.51
C GLY A 153 -9.30 14.08 26.45
N ASN A 154 -10.08 13.05 26.81
CA ASN A 154 -9.64 11.65 26.74
C ASN A 154 -9.44 11.19 25.30
N PHE A 155 -10.33 11.57 24.37
CA PHE A 155 -10.20 11.23 22.94
C PHE A 155 -8.92 11.81 22.31
N ILE A 156 -8.59 13.07 22.64
CA ILE A 156 -7.35 13.72 22.17
C ILE A 156 -6.13 12.98 22.71
N ARG A 157 -6.12 12.68 24.01
CA ARG A 157 -5.03 11.95 24.68
C ARG A 157 -4.83 10.54 24.08
N ASP A 158 -5.92 9.81 23.87
CA ASP A 158 -5.90 8.47 23.30
C ASP A 158 -5.42 8.48 21.84
N THR A 159 -5.87 9.45 21.04
CA THR A 159 -5.43 9.59 19.66
C THR A 159 -3.93 9.90 19.59
N PHE A 160 -3.42 10.72 20.50
CA PHE A 160 -1.99 11.00 20.63
C PHE A 160 -1.18 9.74 21.02
N ALA A 161 -1.64 8.98 22.02
CA ALA A 161 -1.00 7.74 22.44
C ALA A 161 -1.05 6.65 21.35
N LYS A 162 -2.14 6.59 20.58
CA LYS A 162 -2.30 5.67 19.44
C LYS A 162 -1.43 6.05 18.25
N GLY A 163 -1.25 7.34 17.97
CA GLY A 163 -0.34 7.83 16.94
C GLY A 163 1.11 7.35 17.14
N ILE A 164 1.53 7.18 18.40
CA ILE A 164 2.88 6.72 18.77
C ILE A 164 3.03 5.18 18.68
N THR A 165 1.93 4.41 18.77
CA THR A 165 1.96 2.94 18.92
C THR A 165 1.69 2.14 17.64
N PHE A 166 1.68 2.78 16.47
CA PHE A 166 1.42 2.18 15.13
C PHE A 166 2.50 1.22 14.58
N ILE A 167 3.32 0.61 15.44
CA ILE A 167 4.57 -0.08 15.06
C ILE A 167 4.39 -1.58 14.67
N PRO A 168 3.50 -2.40 15.27
CA PRO A 168 3.57 -3.85 15.05
C PRO A 168 3.10 -4.35 13.67
N SER A 169 2.10 -3.71 13.03
CA SER A 169 1.54 -4.23 11.76
C SER A 169 2.41 -3.96 10.52
N THR A 170 3.35 -3.01 10.63
CA THR A 170 4.14 -2.51 9.51
C THR A 170 5.26 -3.48 9.12
N PHE A 171 5.64 -4.46 9.95
CA PHE A 171 6.82 -5.29 9.66
C PHE A 171 6.74 -6.06 8.34
N SER A 172 5.59 -6.67 8.04
CA SER A 172 5.37 -7.37 6.76
C SER A 172 5.42 -6.43 5.56
N LEU A 173 4.89 -5.21 5.73
CA LEU A 173 4.89 -4.16 4.72
C LEU A 173 6.31 -3.61 4.53
N LEU A 174 7.05 -3.36 5.61
CA LEU A 174 8.46 -2.94 5.59
C LEU A 174 9.33 -3.96 4.86
N LEU A 175 9.15 -5.25 5.12
CA LEU A 175 9.86 -6.31 4.38
C LEU A 175 9.51 -6.29 2.89
N GLY A 176 8.23 -6.12 2.56
CA GLY A 176 7.78 -5.99 1.17
C GLY A 176 8.39 -4.79 0.45
N PHE A 177 8.43 -3.62 1.10
CA PHE A 177 9.07 -2.41 0.57
C PHE A 177 10.60 -2.52 0.53
N ALA A 178 11.24 -3.20 1.49
CA ALA A 178 12.68 -3.43 1.50
C ALA A 178 13.12 -4.40 0.39
N ALA A 179 12.26 -5.35 0.01
CA ALA A 179 12.50 -6.24 -1.13
C ALA A 179 12.28 -5.54 -2.49
N LEU A 180 11.52 -4.45 -2.51
CA LEU A 180 11.09 -3.75 -3.73
C LEU A 180 12.29 -3.23 -4.57
N PRO A 181 13.32 -2.56 -4.02
CA PRO A 181 14.51 -2.17 -4.77
C PRO A 181 15.21 -3.34 -5.48
N ILE A 182 15.36 -4.46 -4.78
CA ILE A 182 16.03 -5.67 -5.30
C ILE A 182 15.19 -6.27 -6.43
N PHE A 183 13.87 -6.35 -6.22
CA PHE A 183 12.92 -6.83 -7.21
C PHE A 183 12.94 -5.97 -8.48
N LEU A 184 12.83 -4.64 -8.35
CA LEU A 184 12.89 -3.70 -9.47
C LEU A 184 14.20 -3.83 -10.24
N PHE A 185 15.32 -3.86 -9.53
CA PHE A 185 16.64 -3.97 -10.15
C PHE A 185 16.75 -5.23 -11.01
N TYR A 186 16.30 -6.38 -10.47
CA TYR A 186 16.37 -7.64 -11.19
C TYR A 186 15.45 -7.65 -12.43
N ILE A 187 14.21 -7.17 -12.28
CA ILE A 187 13.27 -7.13 -13.40
C ILE A 187 13.74 -6.18 -14.50
N LEU A 188 14.24 -4.99 -14.15
CA LEU A 188 14.71 -4.01 -15.14
C LEU A 188 16.00 -4.45 -15.85
N LYS A 189 16.90 -5.10 -15.13
CA LYS A 189 18.16 -5.63 -15.68
C LYS A 189 17.91 -6.74 -16.71
N ASP A 190 17.11 -7.73 -16.35
CA ASP A 190 16.91 -8.95 -17.14
C ASP A 190 15.53 -9.02 -17.82
N SER A 191 14.89 -7.87 -18.05
CA SER A 191 13.51 -7.77 -18.55
C SER A 191 13.24 -8.59 -19.82
N GLU A 192 14.17 -8.59 -20.77
CA GLU A 192 14.05 -9.36 -22.03
C GLU A 192 14.06 -10.88 -21.79
N LYS A 193 14.93 -11.35 -20.88
CA LYS A 193 15.06 -12.77 -20.55
C LYS A 193 13.86 -13.24 -19.72
N LEU A 194 13.42 -12.42 -18.77
CA LEU A 194 12.24 -12.66 -17.95
C LEU A 194 10.98 -12.70 -18.80
N SER A 195 10.81 -11.74 -19.72
CA SER A 195 9.68 -11.69 -20.65
C SER A 195 9.61 -12.93 -21.55
N LYS A 196 10.74 -13.34 -22.16
CA LYS A 196 10.82 -14.59 -22.94
C LYS A 196 10.45 -15.82 -22.12
N SER A 197 10.94 -15.91 -20.88
CA SER A 197 10.65 -17.04 -19.98
C SER A 197 9.18 -17.05 -19.53
N PHE A 198 8.60 -15.87 -19.28
CA PHE A 198 7.18 -15.72 -18.94
C PHE A 198 6.29 -16.20 -20.08
N TYR A 199 6.56 -15.76 -21.31
CA TYR A 199 5.81 -16.24 -22.48
C TYR A 199 5.99 -17.73 -22.75
N ALA A 200 7.17 -18.29 -22.44
CA ALA A 200 7.43 -19.73 -22.60
C ALA A 200 6.73 -20.59 -21.54
N ALA A 201 6.42 -20.04 -20.36
CA ALA A 201 5.67 -20.72 -19.31
C ALA A 201 4.15 -20.72 -19.57
N LEU A 202 3.66 -19.82 -20.43
CA LEU A 202 2.27 -19.76 -20.85
C LEU A 202 2.01 -20.79 -21.95
N SER A 203 0.80 -21.34 -21.97
CA SER A 203 0.33 -22.13 -23.11
C SER A 203 0.34 -21.30 -24.42
N PRO A 204 0.51 -21.92 -25.60
CA PRO A 204 0.70 -21.21 -26.87
C PRO A 204 -0.39 -20.17 -27.17
N TRP A 205 -1.66 -20.50 -26.90
CA TRP A 205 -2.79 -19.60 -27.17
C TRP A 205 -2.80 -18.36 -26.25
N VAL A 206 -2.48 -18.54 -24.96
CA VAL A 206 -2.41 -17.43 -23.99
C VAL A 206 -1.21 -16.54 -24.29
N ALA A 207 -0.07 -17.12 -24.66
CA ALA A 207 1.13 -16.36 -24.97
C ALA A 207 0.93 -15.41 -26.15
N GLU A 208 0.21 -15.84 -27.18
CA GLU A 208 -0.13 -15.01 -28.34
C GLU A 208 -1.08 -13.86 -27.97
N HIS A 209 -2.14 -14.14 -27.21
CA HIS A 209 -3.08 -13.11 -26.74
C HIS A 209 -2.39 -12.06 -25.85
N THR A 210 -1.56 -12.51 -24.91
CA THR A 210 -0.81 -11.60 -24.03
C THR A 210 0.16 -10.73 -24.83
N LYS A 211 0.88 -11.29 -25.82
CA LYS A 211 1.76 -10.51 -26.71
C LYS A 211 1.00 -9.42 -27.46
N ASN A 212 -0.20 -9.73 -27.97
CA ASN A 212 -1.02 -8.76 -28.68
C ASN A 212 -1.50 -7.63 -27.75
N ILE A 213 -1.93 -7.94 -26.52
CA ILE A 213 -2.33 -6.92 -25.53
C ILE A 213 -1.14 -6.02 -25.18
N VAL A 214 0.03 -6.61 -24.89
CA VAL A 214 1.24 -5.85 -24.56
C VAL A 214 1.66 -4.97 -25.75
N SER A 215 1.57 -5.47 -26.98
CA SER A 215 1.87 -4.69 -28.19
C SER A 215 0.96 -3.47 -28.36
N ILE A 216 -0.33 -3.58 -28.04
CA ILE A 216 -1.26 -2.44 -28.10
C ILE A 216 -0.85 -1.39 -27.07
N ILE A 217 -0.55 -1.85 -25.86
CA ILE A 217 -0.14 -1.01 -24.75
C ILE A 217 1.17 -0.25 -25.07
N ASP A 218 2.19 -0.96 -25.58
CA ASP A 218 3.47 -0.35 -25.99
C ASP A 218 3.25 0.70 -27.09
N ARG A 219 2.36 0.43 -28.05
CA ARG A 219 2.05 1.36 -29.15
C ARG A 219 1.38 2.65 -28.68
N VAL A 220 0.66 2.61 -27.57
CA VAL A 220 0.00 3.79 -26.97
C VAL A 220 0.99 4.63 -26.17
N LEU A 221 2.02 4.02 -25.58
CA LEU A 221 2.97 4.72 -24.71
C LEU A 221 4.30 5.11 -25.38
N GLY A 222 4.66 4.54 -26.54
CA GLY A 222 5.75 5.01 -27.41
C GLY A 222 6.88 4.01 -27.68
#